data_AF-A0A6L7NN71-F1
#
_entry.id   AF-A0A6L7NN71-F1
#
_cell.length_a   1.000
_cell.length_b   1.000
_cell.length_c   1.000
_cell.angle_alpha   90.00
_cell.angle_beta   90.00
_cell.angle_gamma   90.00
#
_symmetry.space_group_name_H-M   'P 1'
#
loop_
_entity.id
_entity.type
_entity.pdbx_description
1 polymer ?
#
loop_
_entity_poly.entity_id
_entity_poly.type
_entity_poly.pdbx_seq_one_letter_code
_entity_poly.pdbx_strand_id
1 'polypeptide(L)'
;MSARPSRGVAPGRFPAALVILVLLAAACGGGEDPPATGATIVDDAPAPESDSDDGASPAAATDLQSTPAVDAPPVSGEPQAAAGAPADTASSGTSAAAPTTTALSIPEAPETDVPPPNADGENPPGRAPLADSSGREAVPSALADRSWPGFAALIPPDQIRSGGPPPDGIPAIDEPVFAPVGEVDFLADSEAVLALEINGDARAYPLQIMTWHELVNDTVGGVPVTISYCPLCNSSVAYDRNAAGRVLDFGTSGMLYQSSMVMYDRQTQSLWTHFDGLAVIGELIGTQLDFWPMAIVSWAAWRDAHPDGMVLTQETGYHRSYGRNPYVGYETSERLLTPAFQSTDIDERLPAKERVVGIRSAGQAIAVRHAHLTGRGAVEVELAGVPLVVWNLPGASSAIDAPELANGIDVGSTGVFERTLDGRLLSFTRSGDGFRDDETGSTWNLFGEATAGELAGNRLLAREFVDTFWFAWGTFEPTSSIVPPLG
;
A
#
# COMPACT_ATOMS: atom_id res chain seq x y z
N MET A 1 -53.88 27.07 -1.15
CA MET A 1 -54.00 28.50 -1.52
C MET A 1 -52.64 28.94 -2.03
N SER A 2 -52.39 28.83 -3.34
CA SER A 2 -52.45 29.92 -4.36
C SER A 2 -51.32 30.96 -4.16
N ALA A 3 -50.45 31.33 -5.11
CA ALA A 3 -50.21 30.94 -6.50
C ALA A 3 -48.82 31.47 -6.94
N ARG A 4 -48.26 30.86 -8.00
CA ARG A 4 -47.15 31.36 -8.83
C ARG A 4 -47.54 32.63 -9.61
N PRO A 5 -46.56 33.26 -10.29
CA PRO A 5 -46.74 33.58 -11.70
C PRO A 5 -45.64 32.99 -12.61
N SER A 6 -45.94 33.02 -13.91
CA SER A 6 -45.46 32.15 -14.97
C SER A 6 -44.67 32.86 -16.07
N ARG A 7 -43.76 32.10 -16.69
CA ARG A 7 -43.39 31.99 -18.13
C ARG A 7 -43.32 33.25 -19.03
N GLY A 8 -42.19 33.37 -19.72
CA GLY A 8 -42.07 33.91 -21.08
C GLY A 8 -41.18 33.00 -21.93
N VAL A 9 -41.66 32.62 -23.11
CA VAL A 9 -41.02 31.77 -24.15
C VAL A 9 -41.01 32.55 -25.45
N ALA A 10 -39.95 32.40 -26.27
CA ALA A 10 -39.89 32.33 -27.76
C ALA A 10 -38.64 33.06 -28.33
N PRO A 11 -38.24 32.84 -29.59
CA PRO A 11 -38.18 31.61 -30.40
C PRO A 11 -36.80 31.41 -31.08
N GLY A 12 -36.57 30.22 -31.68
CA GLY A 12 -35.31 29.85 -32.34
C GLY A 12 -35.13 30.30 -33.80
N ARG A 13 -33.96 29.98 -34.36
CA ARG A 13 -33.67 29.77 -35.81
C ARG A 13 -32.26 29.20 -36.03
N PHE A 14 -32.18 28.06 -36.73
CA PHE A 14 -31.03 27.53 -37.50
C PHE A 14 -30.95 28.23 -38.88
N PRO A 15 -29.80 28.24 -39.61
CA PRO A 15 -29.31 27.15 -40.51
C PRO A 15 -27.77 26.92 -40.45
N ALA A 16 -27.18 25.72 -40.62
CA ALA A 16 -26.98 24.83 -41.79
C ALA A 16 -25.77 25.14 -42.72
N ALA A 17 -24.77 24.24 -42.75
CA ALA A 17 -23.90 23.80 -43.88
C ALA A 17 -22.82 22.82 -43.31
N LEU A 18 -22.85 21.50 -43.50
CA LEU A 18 -22.61 20.66 -44.70
C LEU A 18 -21.13 20.63 -45.17
N VAL A 19 -20.40 19.54 -44.88
CA VAL A 19 -19.49 18.85 -45.84
C VAL A 19 -19.53 17.34 -45.59
N ILE A 20 -19.59 16.62 -46.71
CA ILE A 20 -19.80 15.20 -46.96
C ILE A 20 -18.46 14.48 -47.16
N LEU A 21 -18.32 13.24 -46.68
CA LEU A 21 -17.74 12.15 -47.48
C LEU A 21 -18.33 10.80 -47.07
N VAL A 22 -18.54 9.96 -48.08
CA VAL A 22 -19.49 8.84 -48.16
C VAL A 22 -18.77 7.60 -48.70
N LEU A 23 -19.36 6.42 -48.42
CA LEU A 23 -19.16 5.05 -48.96
C LEU A 23 -18.14 4.16 -48.20
N LEU A 24 -18.43 2.87 -47.92
CA LEU A 24 -19.33 1.92 -48.60
C LEU A 24 -19.92 0.86 -47.66
N ALA A 25 -21.18 0.50 -47.95
CA ALA A 25 -22.00 -0.61 -47.44
C ALA A 25 -21.44 -2.00 -47.84
N ALA A 26 -21.83 -3.12 -47.22
CA ALA A 26 -23.11 -3.82 -47.39
C ALA A 26 -23.23 -4.93 -46.31
N ALA A 27 -24.34 -5.03 -45.54
CA ALA A 27 -25.64 -5.66 -45.88
C ALA A 27 -25.55 -7.21 -45.89
N CYS A 28 -26.45 -8.04 -45.36
CA CYS A 28 -27.81 -7.99 -44.80
C CYS A 28 -27.97 -9.29 -43.98
N GLY A 29 -28.66 -9.35 -42.85
CA GLY A 29 -30.13 -9.33 -42.67
C GLY A 29 -30.47 -10.49 -41.71
N GLY A 30 -31.51 -10.51 -40.88
CA GLY A 30 -32.68 -9.67 -40.68
C GLY A 30 -33.80 -10.58 -40.14
N GLY A 31 -34.60 -10.07 -39.18
CA GLY A 31 -35.88 -10.64 -38.71
C GLY A 31 -35.79 -11.35 -37.34
N GLU A 32 -36.11 -10.72 -36.21
CA GLU A 32 -37.42 -10.28 -35.65
C GLU A 32 -38.18 -11.37 -34.85
N ASP A 33 -38.51 -10.99 -33.60
CA ASP A 33 -39.09 -11.68 -32.42
C ASP A 33 -40.61 -12.04 -32.52
N PRO A 34 -41.36 -12.34 -31.41
CA PRO A 34 -41.45 -13.50 -30.49
C PRO A 34 -42.96 -13.95 -30.37
N PRO A 35 -43.60 -14.26 -29.20
CA PRO A 35 -43.31 -15.06 -27.99
C PRO A 35 -44.39 -16.16 -27.70
N ALA A 36 -44.25 -16.97 -26.62
CA ALA A 36 -45.28 -17.19 -25.56
C ALA A 36 -45.19 -18.51 -24.73
N THR A 37 -45.47 -18.36 -23.42
CA THR A 37 -46.23 -19.23 -22.48
C THR A 37 -45.70 -20.54 -21.89
N GLY A 38 -45.87 -20.68 -20.55
CA GLY A 38 -46.14 -21.96 -19.87
C GLY A 38 -45.78 -22.05 -18.37
N ALA A 39 -46.79 -22.07 -17.49
CA ALA A 39 -46.74 -22.34 -16.04
C ALA A 39 -46.37 -23.82 -15.72
N THR A 40 -46.07 -24.32 -14.51
CA THR A 40 -46.86 -24.34 -13.25
C THR A 40 -46.09 -25.09 -12.12
N ILE A 41 -46.62 -25.01 -10.89
CA ILE A 41 -46.18 -25.39 -9.53
C ILE A 41 -46.30 -26.92 -9.18
N VAL A 42 -45.66 -27.36 -8.07
CA VAL A 42 -46.09 -28.29 -6.95
C VAL A 42 -44.89 -29.22 -6.55
N ASP A 43 -44.21 -29.09 -5.39
CA ASP A 43 -44.47 -29.40 -3.96
C ASP A 43 -44.05 -30.83 -3.50
N ASP A 44 -43.71 -30.94 -2.21
CA ASP A 44 -43.46 -32.09 -1.31
C ASP A 44 -42.04 -32.71 -1.09
N ALA A 45 -41.62 -32.62 0.19
CA ALA A 45 -40.74 -33.52 0.95
C ALA A 45 -41.64 -34.54 1.75
N PRO A 46 -41.18 -35.55 2.55
CA PRO A 46 -39.87 -35.75 3.20
C PRO A 46 -39.33 -37.22 3.24
N ALA A 47 -38.25 -37.42 4.02
CA ALA A 47 -37.40 -38.62 4.29
C ALA A 47 -38.13 -39.83 4.98
N PRO A 48 -37.51 -41.02 5.29
CA PRO A 48 -36.33 -41.17 6.19
C PRO A 48 -35.40 -42.44 6.06
N GLU A 49 -34.28 -42.39 6.83
CA GLU A 49 -33.59 -43.43 7.65
C GLU A 49 -32.79 -44.66 7.12
N SER A 50 -31.55 -44.82 7.64
CA SER A 50 -30.96 -46.00 8.35
C SER A 50 -29.51 -45.67 8.79
N ASP A 51 -29.17 -45.67 10.09
CA ASP A 51 -28.56 -46.76 10.91
C ASP A 51 -27.33 -47.43 10.26
N SER A 52 -26.17 -47.63 10.88
CA SER A 52 -25.80 -47.82 12.29
C SER A 52 -24.28 -47.70 12.46
N ASP A 53 -23.77 -47.35 13.65
CA ASP A 53 -22.37 -47.61 14.02
C ASP A 53 -22.25 -48.01 15.50
N ASP A 54 -21.52 -49.08 15.75
CA ASP A 54 -21.43 -49.84 17.00
C ASP A 54 -19.96 -49.98 17.41
N GLY A 55 -19.65 -49.81 18.69
CA GLY A 55 -18.65 -50.66 19.36
C GLY A 55 -17.18 -50.20 19.49
N ALA A 56 -16.90 -49.50 20.58
CA ALA A 56 -15.82 -49.71 21.58
C ALA A 56 -14.50 -50.49 21.25
N SER A 57 -13.37 -49.80 21.54
CA SER A 57 -12.05 -50.14 22.20
C SER A 57 -11.78 -51.59 22.73
N PRO A 58 -10.52 -52.06 23.07
CA PRO A 58 -9.34 -51.31 23.59
C PRO A 58 -7.88 -51.88 23.34
N ALA A 59 -6.87 -51.20 23.94
CA ALA A 59 -5.56 -51.71 24.50
C ALA A 59 -4.44 -52.17 23.51
N ALA A 60 -3.10 -52.06 23.72
CA ALA A 60 -2.19 -51.69 24.83
C ALA A 60 -0.73 -51.42 24.32
N ALA A 61 0.08 -50.80 25.20
CA ALA A 61 1.55 -50.70 25.41
C ALA A 61 2.54 -51.43 24.44
N THR A 62 3.78 -50.94 24.20
CA THR A 62 4.96 -51.07 25.10
C THR A 62 6.20 -50.27 24.60
N ASP A 63 7.04 -49.87 25.56
CA ASP A 63 8.39 -49.23 25.60
C ASP A 63 9.40 -49.39 24.43
N LEU A 64 10.36 -48.44 24.35
CA LEU A 64 11.81 -48.68 24.57
C LEU A 64 12.69 -47.39 24.56
N GLN A 65 13.75 -47.44 25.37
CA GLN A 65 14.71 -46.38 25.73
C GLN A 65 15.99 -46.32 24.85
N SER A 66 16.69 -45.17 24.95
CA SER A 66 18.17 -44.99 24.98
C SER A 66 18.98 -44.63 23.70
N THR A 67 19.67 -43.48 23.83
CA THR A 67 20.81 -42.86 23.09
C THR A 67 22.11 -43.70 23.12
N PRO A 68 23.21 -43.46 22.32
CA PRO A 68 24.03 -42.21 22.28
C PRO A 68 24.78 -41.82 20.97
N ALA A 69 25.44 -40.65 21.04
CA ALA A 69 26.18 -39.89 20.01
C ALA A 69 27.62 -40.38 19.71
N VAL A 70 28.21 -40.01 18.54
CA VAL A 70 29.66 -39.74 18.29
C VAL A 70 29.90 -38.85 17.04
N ASP A 71 30.93 -38.00 17.15
CA ASP A 71 31.62 -37.02 16.26
C ASP A 71 31.89 -37.32 14.76
N ALA A 72 32.14 -36.23 13.99
CA ALA A 72 32.77 -36.20 12.67
C ALA A 72 33.91 -35.15 12.57
N PRO A 73 35.02 -35.39 11.81
CA PRO A 73 36.14 -34.45 11.61
C PRO A 73 36.10 -33.72 10.23
N PRO A 74 37.01 -32.72 9.99
CA PRO A 74 36.90 -31.76 8.87
C PRO A 74 37.85 -32.07 7.69
N VAL A 75 37.53 -31.54 6.48
CA VAL A 75 38.46 -31.51 5.34
C VAL A 75 38.32 -30.21 4.53
N SER A 76 39.49 -29.60 4.30
CA SER A 76 39.84 -28.43 3.49
C SER A 76 39.91 -28.70 1.98
N GLY A 77 39.76 -27.66 1.15
CA GLY A 77 40.29 -27.64 -0.22
C GLY A 77 39.79 -26.49 -1.11
N GLU A 78 40.67 -25.53 -1.40
CA GLU A 78 40.59 -24.67 -2.61
C GLU A 78 40.83 -25.51 -3.88
N PRO A 79 40.50 -24.98 -5.09
CA PRO A 79 41.60 -24.57 -5.95
C PRO A 79 41.36 -23.35 -6.89
N GLN A 80 42.45 -22.58 -7.02
CA GLN A 80 43.07 -21.91 -8.17
C GLN A 80 42.37 -21.70 -9.52
N ALA A 81 42.63 -20.50 -10.05
CA ALA A 81 42.44 -19.99 -11.41
C ALA A 81 43.31 -20.67 -12.48
N ALA A 82 42.83 -20.64 -13.73
CA ALA A 82 43.66 -20.79 -14.92
C ALA A 82 43.10 -19.95 -16.08
N ALA A 83 43.98 -19.19 -16.73
CA ALA A 83 43.76 -18.41 -17.94
C ALA A 83 43.93 -19.28 -19.21
N GLY A 84 43.26 -18.90 -20.30
CA GLY A 84 43.52 -19.43 -21.63
C GLY A 84 42.62 -18.82 -22.71
N ALA A 85 43.17 -17.91 -23.51
CA ALA A 85 42.62 -17.53 -24.82
C ALA A 85 43.01 -18.58 -25.88
N PRO A 86 42.27 -18.70 -26.99
CA PRO A 86 42.77 -18.08 -28.23
C PRO A 86 41.68 -17.49 -29.17
N ALA A 87 42.13 -16.58 -30.05
CA ALA A 87 41.47 -16.13 -31.29
C ALA A 87 41.56 -17.22 -32.38
N ASP A 88 40.89 -17.26 -33.54
CA ASP A 88 40.07 -16.35 -34.35
C ASP A 88 39.38 -17.24 -35.42
N THR A 89 38.21 -16.84 -35.95
CA THR A 89 37.79 -16.85 -37.39
C THR A 89 36.27 -16.94 -37.58
N ALA A 90 35.82 -16.13 -38.54
CA ALA A 90 34.45 -15.71 -38.79
C ALA A 90 33.57 -16.72 -39.55
N SER A 91 32.25 -16.64 -39.34
CA SER A 91 31.26 -16.83 -40.42
C SER A 91 29.90 -16.22 -40.10
N SER A 92 29.41 -15.47 -41.10
CA SER A 92 28.00 -15.27 -41.52
C SER A 92 26.99 -14.73 -40.51
N GLY A 93 26.62 -13.46 -40.74
CA GLY A 93 25.51 -12.80 -40.09
C GLY A 93 24.15 -13.37 -40.49
N THR A 94 23.25 -13.33 -39.52
CA THR A 94 21.81 -13.13 -39.72
C THR A 94 21.38 -12.24 -38.56
N SER A 95 21.00 -11.00 -38.90
CA SER A 95 20.51 -9.99 -37.97
C SER A 95 19.15 -10.43 -37.43
N ALA A 96 19.14 -11.08 -36.27
CA ALA A 96 17.94 -11.16 -35.45
C ALA A 96 17.81 -9.82 -34.71
N ALA A 97 16.72 -9.11 -34.97
CA ALA A 97 16.41 -7.86 -34.30
C ALA A 97 16.40 -8.07 -32.78
N ALA A 98 17.24 -7.30 -32.07
CA ALA A 98 17.15 -7.20 -30.62
C ALA A 98 15.76 -6.66 -30.26
N PRO A 99 15.05 -7.25 -29.28
CA PRO A 99 13.80 -6.69 -28.82
C PRO A 99 14.07 -5.29 -28.26
N THR A 100 13.43 -4.29 -28.84
CA THR A 100 13.42 -2.92 -28.33
C THR A 100 12.88 -2.97 -26.90
N THR A 101 13.77 -2.77 -25.94
CA THR A 101 13.40 -2.71 -24.52
C THR A 101 12.87 -1.31 -24.26
N THR A 102 11.55 -1.14 -24.32
CA THR A 102 10.90 0.07 -23.79
C THR A 102 11.01 0.00 -22.28
N ALA A 103 11.92 0.78 -21.69
CA ALA A 103 11.98 0.94 -20.24
C ALA A 103 10.69 1.62 -19.77
N LEU A 104 10.02 1.04 -18.77
CA LEU A 104 8.99 1.74 -18.00
C LEU A 104 9.66 2.94 -17.34
N SER A 105 9.33 4.14 -17.80
CA SER A 105 9.75 5.40 -17.18
C SER A 105 8.69 5.79 -16.17
N ILE A 106 9.09 6.28 -14.98
CA ILE A 106 8.14 6.90 -14.06
C ILE A 106 7.46 8.03 -14.84
N PRO A 107 6.12 8.09 -14.89
CA PRO A 107 5.45 9.11 -15.67
C PRO A 107 5.89 10.49 -15.16
N GLU A 108 6.43 11.28 -16.09
CA GLU A 108 6.72 12.68 -15.84
C GLU A 108 5.37 13.38 -15.64
N ALA A 109 5.22 14.09 -14.53
CA ALA A 109 4.06 14.94 -14.34
C ALA A 109 4.01 15.97 -15.48
N PRO A 110 2.85 16.18 -16.13
CA PRO A 110 2.73 17.31 -17.05
C PRO A 110 3.00 18.60 -16.29
N GLU A 111 3.77 19.52 -16.90
CA GLU A 111 3.95 20.89 -16.41
C GLU A 111 2.57 21.51 -16.17
N THR A 112 2.26 21.85 -14.93
CA THR A 112 1.04 22.58 -14.57
C THR A 112 1.42 23.87 -13.87
N ASP A 113 0.93 24.99 -14.41
CA ASP A 113 0.93 26.29 -13.75
C ASP A 113 0.30 26.13 -12.35
N VAL A 114 1.13 26.30 -11.32
CA VAL A 114 0.68 26.40 -9.93
C VAL A 114 0.12 27.81 -9.74
N PRO A 115 -1.20 28.00 -9.53
CA PRO A 115 -1.69 29.31 -9.11
C PRO A 115 -1.18 29.58 -7.67
N PRO A 116 -0.83 30.83 -7.33
CA PRO A 116 -0.42 31.15 -5.97
C PRO A 116 -1.53 30.83 -4.96
N PRO A 117 -1.18 30.56 -3.69
CA PRO A 117 -2.17 30.32 -2.65
C PRO A 117 -3.17 31.48 -2.57
N ASN A 118 -4.44 31.15 -2.44
CA ASN A 118 -5.51 32.13 -2.30
C ASN A 118 -5.21 33.05 -1.12
N ALA A 119 -5.05 34.35 -1.39
CA ALA A 119 -4.74 35.38 -0.41
C ALA A 119 -5.95 35.81 0.45
N ASP A 120 -7.08 35.12 0.32
CA ASP A 120 -8.32 35.42 1.03
C ASP A 120 -8.48 34.38 2.15
N GLY A 121 -8.21 34.81 3.38
CA GLY A 121 -8.14 33.97 4.60
C GLY A 121 -9.45 33.37 5.09
N GLU A 122 -10.29 32.84 4.20
CA GLU A 122 -11.35 31.89 4.55
C GLU A 122 -10.97 30.51 3.99
N ASN A 123 -10.78 29.54 4.89
CA ASN A 123 -10.60 28.15 4.49
C ASN A 123 -11.83 27.69 3.70
N PRO A 124 -11.69 27.21 2.44
CA PRO A 124 -12.80 26.57 1.76
C PRO A 124 -13.36 25.42 2.61
N PRO A 125 -14.67 25.13 2.51
CA PRO A 125 -15.28 24.03 3.23
C PRO A 125 -14.51 22.73 2.97
N GLY A 126 -14.15 22.01 4.04
CA GLY A 126 -13.39 20.75 3.96
C GLY A 126 -11.90 20.84 4.30
N ARG A 127 -11.31 22.04 4.47
CA ARG A 127 -9.94 22.16 4.99
C ARG A 127 -9.89 22.06 6.51
N ALA A 128 -9.28 20.98 7.00
CA ALA A 128 -8.96 20.83 8.42
C ALA A 128 -7.85 21.83 8.82
N PRO A 129 -7.84 22.34 10.06
CA PRO A 129 -6.72 23.15 10.55
C PRO A 129 -5.41 22.35 10.51
N LEU A 130 -4.39 22.92 9.88
CA LEU A 130 -3.04 22.37 9.83
C LEU A 130 -2.17 22.99 10.92
N ALA A 131 -1.25 22.22 11.48
CA ALA A 131 -0.20 22.75 12.32
C ALA A 131 0.81 23.55 11.48
N ASP A 132 1.20 24.72 11.97
CA ASP A 132 2.21 25.56 11.32
C ASP A 132 3.56 24.83 11.26
N SER A 133 4.17 24.81 10.07
CA SER A 133 5.52 24.27 9.91
C SER A 133 6.59 25.29 10.28
N SER A 134 7.76 24.77 10.65
CA SER A 134 8.94 25.61 10.85
C SER A 134 9.41 26.22 9.53
N GLY A 135 9.98 27.43 9.57
CA GLY A 135 10.50 28.11 8.37
C GLY A 135 11.77 27.47 7.79
N ARG A 136 12.03 27.71 6.49
CA ARG A 136 13.29 27.31 5.83
C ARG A 136 14.50 27.94 6.52
N GLU A 137 15.48 27.10 6.84
CA GLU A 137 16.76 27.49 7.43
C GLU A 137 17.81 27.80 6.36
N ALA A 138 18.79 28.64 6.69
CA ALA A 138 19.90 28.97 5.79
C ALA A 138 21.06 27.98 5.96
N VAL A 139 20.78 26.69 5.74
CA VAL A 139 21.77 25.59 5.84
C VAL A 139 22.04 24.95 4.47
N PRO A 140 23.23 24.33 4.28
CA PRO A 140 23.53 23.57 3.08
C PRO A 140 22.44 22.54 2.76
N SER A 141 22.20 22.30 1.47
CA SER A 141 21.10 21.47 0.98
C SER A 141 21.63 20.14 0.47
N ALA A 142 21.28 19.03 1.14
CA ALA A 142 21.60 17.70 0.65
C ALA A 142 20.78 17.37 -0.62
N LEU A 143 19.60 17.98 -0.78
CA LEU A 143 18.84 17.92 -2.02
C LEU A 143 19.60 18.50 -3.22
N ALA A 144 20.32 19.61 -3.03
CA ALA A 144 21.09 20.26 -4.09
C ALA A 144 22.46 19.59 -4.34
N ASP A 145 23.18 19.26 -3.28
CA ASP A 145 24.48 18.57 -3.35
C ASP A 145 24.69 17.64 -2.15
N ARG A 146 24.16 16.41 -2.26
CA ARG A 146 24.36 15.33 -1.29
C ARG A 146 25.81 14.84 -1.19
N SER A 147 26.68 15.21 -2.13
CA SER A 147 28.10 14.85 -2.11
C SER A 147 28.98 15.92 -1.45
N TRP A 148 28.37 17.00 -0.97
CA TRP A 148 29.10 18.10 -0.35
C TRP A 148 29.95 17.58 0.83
N PRO A 149 31.27 17.85 0.87
CA PRO A 149 32.16 17.27 1.90
C PRO A 149 31.83 17.63 3.35
N GLY A 150 30.96 18.61 3.57
CA GLY A 150 30.49 18.99 4.90
C GLY A 150 29.39 18.07 5.47
N PHE A 151 28.77 17.22 4.64
CA PHE A 151 27.81 16.24 5.13
C PHE A 151 28.50 14.94 5.53
N ALA A 152 28.12 14.42 6.71
CA ALA A 152 28.18 12.99 6.94
C ALA A 152 27.07 12.30 6.12
N ALA A 153 27.22 11.00 5.87
CA ALA A 153 26.24 10.21 5.15
C ALA A 153 26.11 8.83 5.79
N LEU A 154 24.89 8.41 6.14
CA LEU A 154 24.61 7.06 6.66
C LEU A 154 24.52 6.02 5.54
N ILE A 155 24.25 6.47 4.32
CA ILE A 155 24.28 5.66 3.10
C ILE A 155 25.18 6.31 2.05
N PRO A 156 25.83 5.54 1.16
CA PRO A 156 26.67 6.11 0.11
C PRO A 156 25.87 7.06 -0.81
N PRO A 157 26.28 8.32 -1.00
CA PRO A 157 25.51 9.29 -1.80
C PRO A 157 25.27 8.87 -3.25
N ASP A 158 26.13 8.03 -3.83
CA ASP A 158 26.05 7.48 -5.18
C ASP A 158 25.03 6.31 -5.32
N GLN A 159 24.57 5.76 -4.19
CA GLN A 159 23.45 4.83 -4.14
C GLN A 159 22.09 5.53 -4.12
N ILE A 160 22.04 6.83 -3.82
CA ILE A 160 20.86 7.67 -4.02
C ILE A 160 20.86 8.15 -5.47
N ARG A 161 19.88 7.69 -6.25
CA ARG A 161 19.83 7.86 -7.72
C ARG A 161 18.52 8.53 -8.13
N SER A 162 18.53 9.35 -9.17
CA SER A 162 17.30 10.03 -9.65
C SER A 162 16.33 9.03 -10.26
N GLY A 163 15.08 9.00 -9.81
CA GLY A 163 14.00 8.21 -10.40
C GLY A 163 13.45 8.79 -11.72
N GLY A 164 13.92 9.95 -12.15
CA GLY A 164 13.43 10.66 -13.34
C GLY A 164 12.85 12.04 -13.01
N PRO A 165 11.81 12.13 -12.17
CA PRO A 165 11.24 13.41 -11.76
C PRO A 165 12.27 14.31 -11.06
N PRO A 166 12.21 15.63 -11.24
CA PRO A 166 12.94 16.57 -10.39
C PRO A 166 12.36 16.58 -8.97
N PRO A 167 13.01 17.25 -7.99
CA PRO A 167 12.40 17.54 -6.70
C PRO A 167 11.02 18.20 -6.88
N ASP A 168 10.03 17.71 -6.12
CA ASP A 168 8.60 18.06 -6.21
C ASP A 168 7.97 17.85 -7.60
N GLY A 169 8.62 17.11 -8.51
CA GLY A 169 8.04 16.69 -9.79
C GLY A 169 6.83 15.77 -9.62
N ILE A 170 6.74 15.08 -8.47
CA ILE A 170 5.53 14.44 -7.97
C ILE A 170 5.06 15.28 -6.78
N PRO A 171 4.08 16.17 -6.94
CA PRO A 171 3.81 17.20 -5.95
C PRO A 171 3.16 16.62 -4.69
N ALA A 172 3.75 16.90 -3.52
CA ALA A 172 3.11 16.61 -2.24
C ALA A 172 1.83 17.47 -2.07
N ILE A 173 0.88 16.96 -1.27
CA ILE A 173 -0.31 17.71 -0.87
C ILE A 173 -0.05 18.36 0.48
N ASP A 174 0.12 19.68 0.49
CA ASP A 174 0.40 20.47 1.70
C ASP A 174 -0.85 21.12 2.30
N GLU A 175 -1.94 21.20 1.54
CA GLU A 175 -3.22 21.78 1.96
C GLU A 175 -4.37 20.79 1.68
N PRO A 176 -4.40 19.62 2.35
CA PRO A 176 -5.38 18.59 2.06
C PRO A 176 -6.81 19.06 2.34
N VAL A 177 -7.72 18.71 1.43
CA VAL A 177 -9.16 18.98 1.53
C VAL A 177 -9.89 17.66 1.73
N PHE A 178 -10.70 17.57 2.78
CA PHE A 178 -11.41 16.35 3.16
C PHE A 178 -12.93 16.50 3.01
N ALA A 179 -13.58 15.39 2.66
CA ALA A 179 -15.02 15.25 2.68
C ALA A 179 -15.44 14.17 3.70
N PRO A 180 -16.62 14.31 4.35
CA PRO A 180 -17.19 13.24 5.14
C PRO A 180 -17.43 11.99 4.28
N VAL A 181 -17.33 10.81 4.88
CA VAL A 181 -17.52 9.52 4.19
C VAL A 181 -18.82 9.44 3.38
N GLY A 182 -19.92 10.01 3.88
CA GLY A 182 -21.23 10.01 3.19
C GLY A 182 -21.31 10.87 1.93
N GLU A 183 -20.32 11.72 1.67
CA GLU A 183 -20.26 12.62 0.49
C GLU A 183 -19.31 12.10 -0.60
N VAL A 184 -18.64 10.98 -0.38
CA VAL A 184 -17.64 10.42 -1.30
C VAL A 184 -18.31 9.49 -2.32
N ASP A 185 -18.27 9.86 -3.59
CA ASP A 185 -18.87 9.11 -4.71
C ASP A 185 -17.86 8.70 -5.80
N PHE A 186 -16.58 9.07 -5.65
CA PHE A 186 -15.52 8.83 -6.64
C PHE A 186 -14.66 7.57 -6.37
N LEU A 187 -14.96 6.84 -5.30
CA LEU A 187 -14.25 5.61 -4.90
C LEU A 187 -15.14 4.39 -5.14
N ALA A 188 -14.60 3.38 -5.83
CA ALA A 188 -15.24 2.06 -5.86
C ALA A 188 -15.02 1.32 -4.54
N ASP A 189 -15.95 0.44 -4.17
CA ASP A 189 -15.89 -0.31 -2.91
C ASP A 189 -14.58 -1.10 -2.72
N SER A 190 -14.01 -1.61 -3.81
CA SER A 190 -12.75 -2.36 -3.82
C SER A 190 -11.50 -1.49 -3.82
N GLU A 191 -11.59 -0.20 -4.14
CA GLU A 191 -10.41 0.65 -4.18
C GLU A 191 -9.81 0.84 -2.79
N ALA A 192 -8.48 0.77 -2.71
CA ALA A 192 -7.78 0.86 -1.44
C ALA A 192 -7.56 2.31 -0.98
N VAL A 193 -7.63 2.51 0.33
CA VAL A 193 -7.31 3.75 1.03
C VAL A 193 -6.27 3.46 2.12
N LEU A 194 -5.43 4.45 2.42
CA LEU A 194 -4.56 4.44 3.60
C LEU A 194 -5.38 4.94 4.78
N ALA A 195 -5.51 4.13 5.82
CA ALA A 195 -6.34 4.39 6.97
C ALA A 195 -5.48 4.79 8.19
N LEU A 196 -5.71 5.99 8.72
CA LEU A 196 -5.06 6.51 9.91
C LEU A 196 -6.12 7.03 10.90
N GLU A 197 -5.97 6.69 12.17
CA GLU A 197 -6.79 7.24 13.25
C GLU A 197 -5.88 7.68 14.40
N ILE A 198 -5.94 8.97 14.77
CA ILE A 198 -5.19 9.52 15.90
C ILE A 198 -6.16 10.31 16.78
N ASN A 199 -6.20 9.99 18.08
CA ASN A 199 -7.06 10.67 19.06
C ASN A 199 -8.55 10.76 18.62
N GLY A 200 -9.06 9.76 17.90
CA GLY A 200 -10.43 9.71 17.39
C GLY A 200 -10.69 10.50 16.10
N ASP A 201 -9.70 11.19 15.54
CA ASP A 201 -9.75 11.78 14.19
C ASP A 201 -9.33 10.72 13.18
N ALA A 202 -10.31 10.17 12.46
CA ALA A 202 -10.14 9.09 11.50
C ALA A 202 -10.12 9.64 10.06
N ARG A 203 -9.00 9.39 9.35
CA ARG A 203 -8.78 9.85 7.97
C ARG A 203 -8.38 8.74 7.02
N ALA A 204 -8.99 8.76 5.85
CA ALA A 204 -8.62 7.95 4.70
C ALA A 204 -7.93 8.77 3.62
N TYR A 205 -6.81 8.26 3.11
CA TYR A 205 -6.06 8.83 1.98
C TYR A 205 -6.13 7.86 0.81
N PRO A 206 -6.97 8.12 -0.21
CA PRO A 206 -7.19 7.17 -1.29
C PRO A 206 -5.94 6.87 -2.10
N LEU A 207 -5.64 5.58 -2.36
CA LEU A 207 -4.47 5.23 -3.18
C LEU A 207 -4.56 5.76 -4.60
N GLN A 208 -5.78 5.98 -5.10
CA GLN A 208 -5.98 6.65 -6.39
C GLN A 208 -5.45 8.08 -6.45
N ILE A 209 -5.30 8.76 -5.30
CA ILE A 209 -4.65 10.06 -5.16
C ILE A 209 -3.18 9.87 -4.77
N MET A 210 -2.90 9.04 -3.76
CA MET A 210 -1.55 8.84 -3.25
C MET A 210 -0.57 8.30 -4.28
N THR A 211 -1.02 7.52 -5.27
CA THR A 211 -0.18 7.04 -6.37
C THR A 211 0.35 8.17 -7.28
N TRP A 212 -0.28 9.36 -7.24
CA TRP A 212 0.09 10.54 -8.03
C TRP A 212 0.76 11.65 -7.23
N HIS A 213 0.74 11.56 -5.89
CA HIS A 213 1.23 12.61 -4.98
C HIS A 213 2.31 12.12 -4.01
N GLU A 214 2.28 10.83 -3.64
CA GLU A 214 3.23 10.11 -2.78
C GLU A 214 3.40 10.65 -1.35
N LEU A 215 3.02 11.90 -1.09
CA LEU A 215 3.12 12.60 0.19
C LEU A 215 1.92 13.51 0.45
N VAL A 216 1.45 13.52 1.70
CA VAL A 216 0.49 14.48 2.25
C VAL A 216 1.03 14.99 3.59
N ASN A 217 1.22 16.29 3.73
CA ASN A 217 1.51 16.90 5.04
C ASN A 217 0.19 17.32 5.67
N ASP A 218 -0.12 16.77 6.85
CA ASP A 218 -1.43 16.89 7.48
C ASP A 218 -1.31 17.14 9.00
N THR A 219 -2.44 17.32 9.67
CA THR A 219 -2.57 17.34 11.12
C THR A 219 -3.81 16.56 11.53
N VAL A 220 -3.60 15.39 12.14
CA VAL A 220 -4.65 14.42 12.49
C VAL A 220 -4.70 14.28 14.00
N GLY A 221 -5.88 14.50 14.60
CA GLY A 221 -6.02 14.39 16.06
C GLY A 221 -5.13 15.35 16.84
N GLY A 222 -4.74 16.48 16.22
CA GLY A 222 -3.78 17.46 16.76
C GLY A 222 -2.30 17.10 16.57
N VAL A 223 -1.99 15.96 15.95
CA VAL A 223 -0.62 15.54 15.67
C VAL A 223 -0.23 15.94 14.24
N PRO A 224 0.83 16.74 14.05
CA PRO A 224 1.41 17.01 12.74
C PRO A 224 1.96 15.71 12.14
N VAL A 225 1.44 15.28 10.98
CA VAL A 225 1.87 14.02 10.34
C VAL A 225 2.25 14.22 8.88
N THR A 226 3.14 13.37 8.37
CA THR A 226 3.31 13.17 6.93
C THR A 226 2.86 11.77 6.56
N ILE A 227 1.91 11.67 5.63
CA ILE A 227 1.42 10.42 5.07
C ILE A 227 2.21 10.17 3.81
N SER A 228 2.72 8.97 3.66
CA SER A 228 3.52 8.65 2.50
C SER A 228 3.17 7.30 1.90
N TYR A 229 3.24 7.24 0.57
CA TYR A 229 3.05 6.03 -0.21
C TYR A 229 4.08 5.94 -1.32
N CYS A 230 4.85 4.86 -1.32
CA CYS A 230 5.77 4.54 -2.41
C CYS A 230 5.16 3.45 -3.31
N PRO A 231 4.67 3.79 -4.52
CA PRO A 231 4.06 2.80 -5.42
C PRO A 231 5.04 1.74 -5.91
N LEU A 232 6.35 2.03 -5.92
CA LEU A 232 7.38 1.08 -6.33
C LEU A 232 7.59 -0.02 -5.28
N CYS A 233 7.48 0.34 -4.01
CA CYS A 233 7.64 -0.60 -2.90
C CYS A 233 6.29 -1.20 -2.47
N ASN A 234 5.17 -0.63 -2.93
CA ASN A 234 3.85 -0.82 -2.36
C ASN A 234 3.87 -0.55 -0.83
N SER A 235 4.64 0.43 -0.37
CA SER A 235 4.76 0.71 1.06
C SER A 235 3.95 1.94 1.42
N SER A 236 3.24 1.86 2.53
CA SER A 236 2.52 2.99 3.11
C SER A 236 2.96 3.22 4.54
N VAL A 237 3.32 4.46 4.88
CA VAL A 237 3.80 4.85 6.21
C VAL A 237 3.23 6.20 6.60
N ALA A 238 3.02 6.41 7.90
CA ALA A 238 2.67 7.70 8.47
C ALA A 238 3.69 8.04 9.56
N TYR A 239 4.20 9.27 9.56
CA TYR A 239 5.17 9.73 10.55
C TYR A 239 4.70 10.98 11.26
N ASP A 240 5.00 11.10 12.55
CA ASP A 240 5.00 12.40 13.22
C ASP A 240 6.11 13.27 12.58
N ARG A 241 5.74 14.47 12.14
CA ARG A 241 6.68 15.41 11.51
C ARG A 241 7.35 16.36 12.52
N ASN A 242 7.10 16.17 13.82
CA ASN A 242 7.88 16.80 14.89
C ASN A 242 9.25 16.11 15.02
N ALA A 243 10.30 16.75 14.53
CA ALA A 243 11.64 16.19 14.57
C ALA A 243 12.67 17.25 14.92
N ALA A 244 13.61 16.90 15.80
CA ALA A 244 14.70 17.78 16.22
C ALA A 244 14.24 19.20 16.60
N GLY A 245 13.10 19.32 17.30
CA GLY A 245 12.53 20.59 17.75
C GLY A 245 11.85 21.44 16.65
N ARG A 246 11.47 20.82 15.53
CA ARG A 246 10.83 21.46 14.37
C ARG A 246 9.57 20.72 14.00
N VAL A 247 8.62 21.43 13.40
CA VAL A 247 7.53 20.83 12.65
C VAL A 247 7.97 20.83 11.18
N LEU A 248 8.28 19.67 10.61
CA LEU A 248 8.80 19.54 9.25
C LEU A 248 7.68 19.45 8.22
N ASP A 249 7.95 19.91 6.99
CA ASP A 249 7.15 19.57 5.81
C ASP A 249 8.00 18.74 4.86
N PHE A 250 7.44 17.66 4.33
CA PHE A 250 8.14 16.77 3.42
C PHE A 250 7.72 16.99 1.97
N GLY A 251 8.71 17.00 1.08
CA GLY A 251 8.53 16.97 -0.37
C GLY A 251 9.15 15.73 -0.99
N THR A 252 8.79 15.45 -2.24
CA THR A 252 9.39 14.33 -2.99
C THR A 252 10.72 14.79 -3.55
N SER A 253 11.80 14.03 -3.34
CA SER A 253 13.13 14.44 -3.83
C SER A 253 13.35 14.12 -5.31
N GLY A 254 12.49 13.30 -5.91
CA GLY A 254 12.72 12.68 -7.22
C GLY A 254 13.84 11.63 -7.22
N MET A 255 14.37 11.26 -6.05
CA MET A 255 15.44 10.27 -5.89
C MET A 255 14.93 9.00 -5.22
N LEU A 256 15.66 7.91 -5.50
CA LEU A 256 15.43 6.57 -4.98
C LEU A 256 16.70 6.07 -4.30
N TYR A 257 16.51 5.35 -3.20
CA TYR A 257 17.52 4.50 -2.57
C TYR A 257 16.99 3.07 -2.60
N GLN A 258 17.69 2.16 -3.28
CA GLN A 258 17.25 0.76 -3.42
C GLN A 258 15.81 0.61 -3.93
N SER A 259 15.48 1.38 -4.98
CA SER A 259 14.13 1.49 -5.56
C SER A 259 13.04 2.01 -4.61
N SER A 260 13.40 2.49 -3.42
CA SER A 260 12.50 3.10 -2.44
C SER A 260 12.60 4.63 -2.49
N MET A 261 11.47 5.31 -2.32
CA MET A 261 11.41 6.77 -2.35
C MET A 261 12.32 7.41 -1.29
N VAL A 262 13.07 8.43 -1.71
CA VAL A 262 13.76 9.36 -0.81
C VAL A 262 12.94 10.63 -0.72
N MET A 263 12.53 11.00 0.49
CA MET A 263 11.87 12.26 0.80
C MET A 263 12.92 13.32 1.11
N TYR A 264 12.51 14.58 1.18
CA TYR A 264 13.34 15.63 1.76
C TYR A 264 12.49 16.54 2.65
N ASP A 265 13.06 17.06 3.73
CA ASP A 265 12.38 18.08 4.54
C ASP A 265 12.63 19.48 3.98
N ARG A 266 11.61 20.33 3.93
CA ARG A 266 11.75 21.68 3.34
C ARG A 266 12.53 22.64 4.24
N GLN A 267 12.63 22.36 5.54
CA GLN A 267 13.26 23.23 6.53
C GLN A 267 14.78 23.26 6.38
N THR A 268 15.40 22.10 6.22
CA THR A 268 16.85 21.92 6.13
C THR A 268 17.29 21.38 4.78
N GLN A 269 16.39 20.75 4.02
CA GLN A 269 16.69 20.00 2.81
C GLN A 269 17.64 18.83 3.06
N SER A 270 17.45 18.15 4.19
CA SER A 270 18.04 16.83 4.45
C SER A 270 17.25 15.77 3.69
N LEU A 271 17.91 14.66 3.35
CA LEU A 271 17.33 13.53 2.64
C LEU A 271 16.94 12.44 3.63
N TRP A 272 15.74 11.90 3.45
CA TRP A 272 15.12 10.93 4.35
C TRP A 272 14.66 9.70 3.56
N THR A 273 14.93 8.51 4.08
CA THR A 273 14.36 7.28 3.54
C THR A 273 12.89 7.18 3.96
N HIS A 274 11.98 7.06 2.99
CA HIS A 274 10.56 6.89 3.27
C HIS A 274 10.27 5.67 4.15
N PHE A 275 10.96 4.56 3.88
CA PHE A 275 10.60 3.24 4.41
C PHE A 275 10.71 3.13 5.93
N ASP A 276 11.74 3.77 6.50
CA ASP A 276 12.05 3.72 7.92
C ASP A 276 12.07 5.11 8.57
N GLY A 277 11.96 6.22 7.81
CA GLY A 277 11.85 7.56 8.38
C GLY A 277 13.17 8.11 8.93
N LEU A 278 14.32 7.61 8.44
CA LEU A 278 15.64 8.04 8.88
C LEU A 278 16.21 9.14 7.97
N ALA A 279 16.72 10.22 8.57
CA ALA A 279 17.52 11.21 7.87
C ALA A 279 18.91 10.63 7.57
N VAL A 280 19.22 10.43 6.29
CA VAL A 280 20.42 9.71 5.87
C VAL A 280 21.56 10.62 5.41
N ILE A 281 21.26 11.82 4.91
CA ILE A 281 22.24 12.84 4.49
C ILE A 281 21.64 14.23 4.72
N GLY A 282 22.40 15.15 5.31
CA GLY A 282 21.97 16.53 5.51
C GLY A 282 22.19 17.01 6.94
N GLU A 283 21.63 18.18 7.25
CA GLU A 283 21.69 18.80 8.58
C GLU A 283 21.08 17.90 9.67
N LEU A 284 19.99 17.19 9.33
CA LEU A 284 19.24 16.38 10.29
C LEU A 284 19.69 14.91 10.33
N ILE A 285 20.83 14.56 9.72
CA ILE A 285 21.33 13.19 9.65
C ILE A 285 21.28 12.44 11.00
N GLY A 286 20.80 11.19 10.97
CA GLY A 286 20.63 10.34 12.15
C GLY A 286 19.37 10.64 12.97
N THR A 287 18.58 11.65 12.59
CA THR A 287 17.25 11.87 13.17
C THR A 287 16.29 10.82 12.63
N GLN A 288 15.51 10.24 13.53
CA GLN A 288 14.51 9.20 13.26
C GLN A 288 13.12 9.80 13.47
N LEU A 289 12.20 9.62 12.52
CA LEU A 289 10.80 9.99 12.70
C LEU A 289 10.05 8.91 13.50
N ASP A 290 9.08 9.34 14.29
CA ASP A 290 8.18 8.45 15.03
C ASP A 290 7.05 7.97 14.11
N PHE A 291 6.80 6.66 14.08
CA PHE A 291 5.85 6.02 13.18
C PHE A 291 4.43 6.00 13.78
N TRP A 292 3.42 6.11 12.93
CA TRP A 292 2.02 5.88 13.28
C TRP A 292 1.49 4.64 12.54
N PRO A 293 0.85 3.67 13.23
CA PRO A 293 0.23 2.53 12.59
C PRO A 293 -0.77 2.99 11.51
N MET A 294 -0.56 2.51 10.29
CA MET A 294 -1.40 2.86 9.15
C MET A 294 -1.66 1.60 8.33
N ALA A 295 -2.93 1.38 8.00
CA ALA A 295 -3.35 0.19 7.26
C ALA A 295 -3.70 0.55 5.82
N ILE A 296 -3.46 -0.39 4.90
CA ILE A 296 -4.05 -0.37 3.56
C ILE A 296 -5.34 -1.19 3.63
N VAL A 297 -6.47 -0.54 3.37
CA VAL A 297 -7.80 -1.16 3.49
C VAL A 297 -8.68 -0.81 2.31
N SER A 298 -9.69 -1.62 2.01
CA SER A 298 -10.70 -1.25 1.02
C SER A 298 -11.53 -0.04 1.48
N TRP A 299 -12.01 0.74 0.52
CA TRP A 299 -12.94 1.83 0.77
C TRP A 299 -14.21 1.34 1.49
N ALA A 300 -14.73 0.18 1.10
CA ALA A 300 -15.88 -0.43 1.78
C ALA A 300 -15.60 -0.69 3.26
N ALA A 301 -14.45 -1.31 3.58
CA ALA A 301 -14.09 -1.60 4.97
C ALA A 301 -13.91 -0.32 5.81
N TRP A 302 -13.30 0.72 5.23
CA TRP A 302 -13.18 2.02 5.89
C TRP A 302 -14.54 2.68 6.13
N ARG A 303 -15.39 2.75 5.09
CA ARG A 303 -16.72 3.37 5.17
C ARG A 303 -17.59 2.72 6.24
N ASP A 304 -17.53 1.40 6.34
CA ASP A 304 -18.35 0.64 7.29
C ASP A 304 -17.86 0.82 8.74
N ALA A 305 -16.54 0.92 8.95
CA ALA A 305 -15.96 1.08 10.29
C ALA A 305 -15.93 2.54 10.79
N HIS A 306 -15.86 3.51 9.87
CA HIS A 306 -15.71 4.93 10.17
C HIS A 306 -16.76 5.78 9.42
N PRO A 307 -18.06 5.62 9.69
CA PRO A 307 -19.11 6.36 8.99
C PRO A 307 -19.03 7.87 9.19
N ASP A 308 -18.43 8.32 10.30
CA ASP A 308 -18.18 9.73 10.63
C ASP A 308 -16.75 10.18 10.25
N GLY A 309 -15.97 9.31 9.59
CA GLY A 309 -14.60 9.59 9.17
C GLY A 309 -14.50 10.59 8.01
N MET A 310 -13.28 11.02 7.75
CA MET A 310 -12.95 11.98 6.70
C MET A 310 -12.12 11.33 5.60
N VAL A 311 -12.30 11.76 4.35
CA VAL A 311 -11.61 11.19 3.18
C VAL A 311 -10.98 12.31 2.36
N LEU A 312 -9.70 12.16 2.02
CA LEU A 312 -9.01 13.11 1.15
C LEU A 312 -9.71 13.16 -0.21
N THR A 313 -10.08 14.36 -0.64
CA THR A 313 -10.80 14.59 -1.89
C THR A 313 -9.84 14.71 -3.08
N GLN A 314 -10.41 14.65 -4.30
CA GLN A 314 -9.68 14.94 -5.53
C GLN A 314 -9.40 16.44 -5.73
N GLU A 315 -9.82 17.32 -4.80
CA GLU A 315 -9.53 18.77 -4.82
C GLU A 315 -8.10 19.06 -4.31
N THR A 316 -7.11 18.52 -5.01
CA THR A 316 -5.69 18.60 -4.62
C THR A 316 -4.98 19.85 -5.14
N GLY A 317 -5.65 20.63 -6.00
CA GLY A 317 -5.04 21.71 -6.78
C GLY A 317 -4.38 21.24 -8.09
N TYR A 318 -4.40 19.94 -8.39
CA TYR A 318 -3.78 19.35 -9.59
C TYR A 318 -4.80 18.59 -10.44
N HIS A 319 -4.60 18.64 -11.76
CA HIS A 319 -5.36 17.83 -12.71
C HIS A 319 -4.60 16.54 -13.00
N ARG A 320 -5.07 15.42 -12.46
CA ARG A 320 -4.48 14.08 -12.63
C ARG A 320 -5.56 13.07 -13.01
N SER A 321 -5.12 11.94 -13.55
CA SER A 321 -6.02 10.81 -13.86
C SER A 321 -6.20 9.93 -12.64
N TYR A 322 -6.79 10.46 -11.57
CA TYR A 322 -7.08 9.66 -10.38
C TYR A 322 -7.96 8.46 -10.75
N GLY A 323 -7.64 7.30 -10.16
CA GLY A 323 -8.25 6.00 -10.46
C GLY A 323 -7.57 5.25 -11.60
N ARG A 324 -6.67 5.91 -12.36
CA ARG A 324 -5.79 5.24 -13.32
C ARG A 324 -4.41 4.99 -12.73
N ASN A 325 -3.91 3.78 -12.94
CA ASN A 325 -2.60 3.33 -12.52
C ASN A 325 -1.52 3.86 -13.48
N PRO A 326 -0.56 4.68 -13.02
CA PRO A 326 0.59 5.11 -13.84
C PRO A 326 1.65 4.00 -14.04
N TYR A 327 1.57 2.92 -13.27
CA TYR A 327 2.57 1.85 -13.16
C TYR A 327 2.07 0.51 -13.73
N VAL A 328 1.21 0.54 -14.76
CA VAL A 328 0.62 -0.69 -15.35
C VAL A 328 1.69 -1.71 -15.72
N GLY A 329 1.50 -2.95 -15.26
CA GLY A 329 2.42 -4.06 -15.51
C GLY A 329 3.68 -4.04 -14.65
N TYR A 330 3.84 -3.07 -13.75
CA TYR A 330 4.95 -3.07 -12.81
C TYR A 330 4.84 -4.24 -11.85
N GLU A 331 3.72 -4.43 -11.16
CA GLU A 331 3.57 -5.48 -10.14
C GLU A 331 3.84 -6.89 -10.70
N THR A 332 3.35 -7.17 -11.90
CA THR A 332 3.48 -8.48 -12.54
C THR A 332 4.84 -8.72 -13.22
N SER A 333 5.64 -7.67 -13.41
CA SER A 333 6.99 -7.81 -13.97
C SER A 333 7.99 -8.25 -12.91
N GLU A 334 8.82 -9.24 -13.22
CA GLU A 334 10.00 -9.58 -12.39
C GLU A 334 11.04 -8.44 -12.35
N ARG A 335 10.95 -7.46 -13.27
CA ARG A 335 11.88 -6.34 -13.35
C ARG A 335 11.49 -5.24 -12.38
N LEU A 336 12.45 -4.77 -11.59
CA LEU A 336 12.40 -3.42 -11.00
C LEU A 336 12.54 -2.39 -12.15
N LEU A 337 12.00 -1.16 -11.96
CA LEU A 337 11.77 -0.20 -13.05
C LEU A 337 12.97 0.03 -13.98
N THR A 338 14.21 -0.02 -13.48
CA THR A 338 15.40 0.09 -14.34
C THR A 338 16.63 -0.66 -13.78
N PRO A 339 17.53 -1.18 -14.65
CA PRO A 339 18.76 -1.87 -14.24
C PRO A 339 19.71 -1.02 -13.38
N ALA A 340 19.60 0.32 -13.46
CA ALA A 340 20.36 1.25 -12.63
C ALA A 340 19.83 1.42 -11.20
N PHE A 341 18.74 0.74 -10.81
CA PHE A 341 18.18 0.75 -9.43
C PHE A 341 17.97 -0.67 -8.90
N GLN A 342 18.46 -1.67 -9.64
CA GLN A 342 18.60 -3.00 -9.09
C GLN A 342 19.63 -2.93 -7.98
N SER A 343 19.18 -3.18 -6.74
CA SER A 343 20.10 -3.55 -5.68
C SER A 343 20.96 -4.68 -6.23
N THR A 344 22.28 -4.55 -6.13
CA THR A 344 23.16 -5.70 -6.41
C THR A 344 22.95 -6.82 -5.41
N ASP A 345 22.22 -6.55 -4.33
CA ASP A 345 21.98 -7.39 -3.18
C ASP A 345 20.46 -7.44 -2.88
N ILE A 346 19.66 -7.89 -3.86
CA ILE A 346 18.26 -8.23 -3.58
C ILE A 346 18.28 -9.51 -2.74
N ASP A 347 17.57 -9.49 -1.61
CA ASP A 347 17.42 -10.66 -0.77
C ASP A 347 16.65 -11.77 -1.49
N GLU A 348 17.34 -12.84 -1.87
CA GLU A 348 16.78 -13.94 -2.68
C GLU A 348 15.94 -14.94 -1.88
N ARG A 349 15.73 -14.74 -0.56
CA ARG A 349 14.91 -15.65 0.26
C ARG A 349 13.44 -15.70 -0.21
N LEU A 350 12.94 -14.65 -0.86
CA LEU A 350 11.62 -14.58 -1.50
C LEU A 350 11.73 -13.86 -2.85
N PRO A 351 10.77 -14.06 -3.77
CA PRO A 351 10.68 -13.24 -4.97
C PRO A 351 10.65 -11.75 -4.62
N ALA A 352 11.34 -10.92 -5.42
CA ALA A 352 11.50 -9.49 -5.13
C ALA A 352 10.17 -8.76 -4.86
N LYS A 353 9.12 -9.07 -5.63
CA LYS A 353 7.78 -8.49 -5.48
C LYS A 353 6.78 -9.39 -4.76
N GLU A 354 7.27 -10.38 -4.01
CA GLU A 354 6.42 -11.07 -3.04
C GLU A 354 5.88 -10.04 -2.03
N ARG A 355 4.57 -9.99 -1.87
CA ARG A 355 3.92 -9.13 -0.87
C ARG A 355 4.13 -9.71 0.52
N VAL A 356 4.56 -8.86 1.45
CA VAL A 356 4.79 -9.20 2.85
C VAL A 356 4.25 -8.12 3.77
N VAL A 357 3.81 -8.54 4.95
CA VAL A 357 3.55 -7.67 6.09
C VAL A 357 4.77 -7.73 6.99
N GLY A 358 5.56 -6.66 6.98
CA GLY A 358 6.75 -6.52 7.80
C GLY A 358 6.43 -5.89 9.15
N ILE A 359 6.95 -6.47 10.24
CA ILE A 359 6.73 -6.00 11.61
C ILE A 359 8.07 -5.87 12.32
N ARG A 360 8.29 -4.72 12.97
CA ARG A 360 9.49 -4.41 13.76
C ARG A 360 9.13 -4.26 15.23
N SER A 361 9.95 -4.76 16.12
CA SER A 361 9.83 -4.51 17.56
C SER A 361 11.14 -4.80 18.26
N ALA A 362 11.61 -3.84 19.08
CA ALA A 362 12.79 -3.99 19.94
C ALA A 362 14.04 -4.57 19.23
N GLY A 363 14.31 -4.10 18.00
CA GLY A 363 15.47 -4.55 17.20
C GLY A 363 15.31 -5.94 16.58
N GLN A 364 14.12 -6.53 16.65
CA GLN A 364 13.75 -7.74 15.92
C GLN A 364 12.77 -7.40 14.80
N ALA A 365 12.82 -8.17 13.72
CA ALA A 365 11.96 -8.00 12.55
C ALA A 365 11.46 -9.35 12.06
N ILE A 366 10.19 -9.39 11.65
CA ILE A 366 9.57 -10.53 10.97
C ILE A 366 8.83 -10.08 9.72
N ALA A 367 8.72 -10.98 8.74
CA ALA A 367 7.90 -10.81 7.56
C ALA A 367 6.87 -11.95 7.47
N VAL A 368 5.60 -11.59 7.38
CA VAL A 368 4.51 -12.53 7.09
C VAL A 368 4.16 -12.43 5.62
N ARG A 369 4.26 -13.53 4.88
CA ARG A 369 3.90 -13.55 3.45
C ARG A 369 2.40 -13.34 3.27
N HIS A 370 2.03 -12.50 2.31
CA HIS A 370 0.64 -12.25 2.00
C HIS A 370 -0.11 -13.52 1.58
N ALA A 371 0.54 -14.40 0.82
CA ALA A 371 -0.04 -15.69 0.42
C ALA A 371 -0.46 -16.57 1.63
N HIS A 372 0.26 -16.47 2.75
CA HIS A 372 -0.09 -17.17 3.98
C HIS A 372 -1.33 -16.53 4.64
N LEU A 373 -1.39 -15.19 4.64
CA LEU A 373 -2.52 -14.44 5.17
C LEU A 373 -3.80 -14.67 4.37
N THR A 374 -3.76 -14.61 3.04
CA THR A 374 -4.94 -14.83 2.19
C THR A 374 -5.59 -16.20 2.43
N GLY A 375 -4.77 -17.23 2.68
CA GLY A 375 -5.26 -18.58 2.96
C GLY A 375 -5.89 -18.77 4.34
N ARG A 376 -5.44 -18.04 5.37
CA ARG A 376 -5.85 -18.23 6.78
C ARG A 376 -6.75 -17.12 7.31
N GLY A 377 -6.65 -15.91 6.76
CA GLY A 377 -7.29 -14.69 7.23
C GLY A 377 -6.65 -14.10 8.50
N ALA A 378 -6.21 -14.92 9.44
CA ALA A 378 -5.47 -14.51 10.64
C ALA A 378 -4.25 -15.39 10.86
N VAL A 379 -3.09 -14.78 11.13
CA VAL A 379 -1.84 -15.46 11.47
C VAL A 379 -1.31 -14.90 12.78
N GLU A 380 -1.24 -15.75 13.80
CA GLU A 380 -0.70 -15.41 15.10
C GLU A 380 0.81 -15.61 15.13
N VAL A 381 1.52 -14.64 15.69
CA VAL A 381 2.98 -14.62 15.78
C VAL A 381 3.41 -14.09 17.16
N GLU A 382 4.68 -14.25 17.49
CA GLU A 382 5.28 -13.61 18.67
C GLU A 382 6.54 -12.88 18.22
N LEU A 383 6.69 -11.63 18.66
CA LEU A 383 7.86 -10.81 18.35
C LEU A 383 8.30 -10.07 19.60
N ALA A 384 9.57 -10.21 19.98
CA ALA A 384 10.12 -9.61 21.20
C ALA A 384 9.31 -9.91 22.48
N GLY A 385 8.72 -11.12 22.57
CA GLY A 385 7.87 -11.54 23.68
C GLY A 385 6.45 -10.95 23.67
N VAL A 386 6.08 -10.20 22.63
CA VAL A 386 4.74 -9.66 22.45
C VAL A 386 3.95 -10.58 21.51
N PRO A 387 2.82 -11.16 21.97
CA PRO A 387 1.95 -11.94 21.11
C PRO A 387 1.16 -11.01 20.19
N LEU A 388 1.26 -11.25 18.88
CA LEU A 388 0.63 -10.45 17.84
C LEU A 388 -0.30 -11.32 16.99
N VAL A 389 -1.25 -10.67 16.33
CA VAL A 389 -2.03 -11.25 15.24
C VAL A 389 -1.94 -10.35 14.01
N VAL A 390 -1.71 -10.97 12.85
CA VAL A 390 -1.73 -10.33 11.54
C VAL A 390 -2.99 -10.77 10.82
N TRP A 391 -3.81 -9.81 10.45
CA TRP A 391 -5.10 -10.00 9.79
C TRP A 391 -5.03 -9.67 8.32
N ASN A 392 -5.80 -10.39 7.53
CA ASN A 392 -6.12 -10.06 6.15
C ASN A 392 -7.60 -10.36 5.85
N LEU A 393 -8.30 -9.33 5.40
CA LEU A 393 -9.70 -9.42 4.96
C LEU A 393 -9.79 -9.14 3.45
N PRO A 394 -10.34 -10.05 2.63
CA PRO A 394 -10.50 -9.83 1.19
C PRO A 394 -11.32 -8.58 0.85
N GLY A 395 -11.18 -8.08 -0.38
CA GLY A 395 -12.00 -7.01 -0.93
C GLY A 395 -11.27 -5.70 -1.22
N ALA A 396 -9.94 -5.65 -1.12
CA ALA A 396 -9.17 -4.47 -1.53
C ALA A 396 -8.33 -4.79 -2.77
N SER A 397 -8.50 -4.00 -3.83
CA SER A 397 -7.77 -4.13 -5.07
C SER A 397 -6.36 -3.52 -4.95
N SER A 398 -5.36 -4.18 -5.54
CA SER A 398 -4.03 -3.60 -5.69
C SER A 398 -4.09 -2.33 -6.54
N ALA A 399 -3.50 -1.25 -6.02
CA ALA A 399 -3.46 0.03 -6.72
C ALA A 399 -2.47 0.09 -7.90
N ILE A 400 -1.61 -0.94 -8.05
CA ILE A 400 -0.48 -0.95 -9.00
C ILE A 400 -0.50 -2.16 -9.95
N ASP A 401 -1.59 -2.92 -9.96
CA ASP A 401 -1.77 -4.10 -10.82
C ASP A 401 -2.40 -3.75 -12.18
N ALA A 402 -3.69 -3.38 -12.19
CA ALA A 402 -4.47 -3.14 -13.41
C ALA A 402 -4.44 -1.66 -13.86
N PRO A 403 -4.84 -1.33 -15.10
CA PRO A 403 -4.93 0.06 -15.59
C PRO A 403 -5.90 0.95 -14.78
N GLU A 404 -7.04 0.40 -14.38
CA GLU A 404 -7.98 1.02 -13.45
C GLU A 404 -7.83 0.36 -12.07
N LEU A 405 -7.64 1.17 -11.03
CA LEU A 405 -7.33 0.69 -9.68
C LEU A 405 -8.43 -0.24 -9.13
N ALA A 406 -9.69 0.10 -9.36
CA ALA A 406 -10.86 -0.71 -8.98
C ALA A 406 -10.85 -2.14 -9.55
N ASN A 407 -10.10 -2.38 -10.64
CA ASN A 407 -10.03 -3.68 -11.32
C ASN A 407 -8.74 -4.47 -10.98
N GLY A 408 -7.90 -3.96 -10.07
CA GLY A 408 -6.71 -4.68 -9.62
C GLY A 408 -7.06 -5.97 -8.89
N ILE A 409 -6.14 -6.93 -8.91
CA ILE A 409 -6.26 -8.17 -8.12
C ILE A 409 -6.60 -7.88 -6.66
N ASP A 410 -7.42 -8.73 -6.05
CA ASP A 410 -7.75 -8.64 -4.63
C ASP A 410 -6.52 -9.04 -3.80
N VAL A 411 -5.94 -8.05 -3.13
CA VAL A 411 -4.88 -8.21 -2.15
C VAL A 411 -5.43 -8.08 -0.73
N GLY A 412 -6.71 -7.77 -0.56
CA GLY A 412 -7.30 -7.63 0.76
C GLY A 412 -6.70 -6.49 1.59
N SER A 413 -7.19 -6.41 2.82
CA SER A 413 -6.93 -5.34 3.76
C SER A 413 -6.21 -5.89 4.98
N THR A 414 -5.12 -5.25 5.39
CA THR A 414 -4.21 -5.77 6.42
C THR A 414 -4.33 -5.00 7.73
N GLY A 415 -4.25 -5.70 8.86
CA GLY A 415 -4.11 -5.09 10.19
C GLY A 415 -3.19 -5.92 11.09
N VAL A 416 -2.49 -5.26 12.03
CA VAL A 416 -1.59 -5.94 12.99
C VAL A 416 -1.87 -5.44 14.40
N PHE A 417 -2.15 -6.37 15.31
CA PHE A 417 -2.59 -6.06 16.66
C PHE A 417 -1.87 -6.91 17.70
N GLU A 418 -1.69 -6.35 18.90
CA GLU A 418 -1.45 -7.19 20.07
C GLU A 418 -2.70 -8.02 20.37
N ARG A 419 -2.52 -9.32 20.57
CA ARG A 419 -3.63 -10.24 20.88
C ARG A 419 -3.80 -10.46 22.38
N THR A 420 -3.20 -9.61 23.23
CA THR A 420 -3.47 -9.62 24.68
C THR A 420 -4.38 -8.44 25.01
N LEU A 421 -5.51 -8.71 25.64
CA LEU A 421 -6.45 -7.69 26.11
C LEU A 421 -6.77 -7.96 27.59
N ASP A 422 -6.54 -6.95 28.45
CA ASP A 422 -6.76 -7.04 29.90
C ASP A 422 -6.14 -8.30 30.56
N GLY A 423 -4.94 -8.68 30.08
CA GLY A 423 -4.20 -9.85 30.56
C GLY A 423 -4.71 -11.19 30.05
N ARG A 424 -5.74 -11.22 29.20
CA ARG A 424 -6.21 -12.41 28.49
C ARG A 424 -5.54 -12.47 27.14
N LEU A 425 -4.90 -13.61 26.85
CA LEU A 425 -4.39 -13.92 25.53
C LEU A 425 -5.55 -14.41 24.66
N LEU A 426 -5.74 -13.79 23.50
CA LEU A 426 -6.79 -14.12 22.54
C LEU A 426 -6.20 -14.85 21.32
N SER A 427 -7.01 -15.72 20.74
CA SER A 427 -6.76 -16.36 19.45
C SER A 427 -7.89 -16.05 18.48
N PHE A 428 -7.55 -15.86 17.20
CA PHE A 428 -8.47 -15.30 16.21
C PHE A 428 -8.62 -16.15 14.96
N THR A 429 -9.87 -16.26 14.50
CA THR A 429 -10.21 -16.84 13.20
C THR A 429 -11.00 -15.83 12.37
N ARG A 430 -10.72 -15.74 11.06
CA ARG A 430 -11.55 -14.94 10.15
C ARG A 430 -12.97 -15.51 10.09
N SER A 431 -13.97 -14.66 10.25
CA SER A 431 -15.38 -15.05 10.26
C SER A 431 -16.23 -14.00 9.54
N GLY A 432 -16.84 -14.40 8.42
CA GLY A 432 -17.58 -13.46 7.55
C GLY A 432 -16.70 -12.30 7.09
N ASP A 433 -17.19 -11.08 7.30
CA ASP A 433 -16.52 -9.82 6.93
C ASP A 433 -15.61 -9.27 8.05
N GLY A 434 -15.21 -10.12 9.00
CA GLY A 434 -14.35 -9.74 10.13
C GLY A 434 -13.66 -10.92 10.78
N PHE A 435 -13.47 -10.83 12.10
CA PHE A 435 -12.76 -11.83 12.90
C PHE A 435 -13.58 -12.23 14.11
N ARG A 436 -13.26 -13.39 14.68
CA ARG A 436 -13.86 -13.86 15.92
C ARG A 436 -12.76 -14.37 16.84
N ASP A 437 -12.81 -14.01 18.12
CA ASP A 437 -11.92 -14.61 19.12
C ASP A 437 -12.51 -15.91 19.67
N ASP A 438 -11.65 -16.90 19.95
CA ASP A 438 -12.07 -18.23 20.39
C ASP A 438 -12.43 -18.27 21.88
N GLU A 439 -11.86 -17.36 22.69
CA GLU A 439 -12.01 -17.35 24.14
C GLU A 439 -13.38 -16.84 24.61
N THR A 440 -13.93 -15.85 23.91
CA THR A 440 -15.21 -15.21 24.26
C THR A 440 -16.24 -15.32 23.14
N GLY A 441 -15.80 -15.64 21.92
CA GLY A 441 -16.67 -15.69 20.75
C GLY A 441 -17.10 -14.31 20.26
N SER A 442 -16.46 -13.22 20.70
CA SER A 442 -16.77 -11.85 20.26
C SER A 442 -16.34 -11.65 18.81
N THR A 443 -17.05 -10.79 18.09
CA THR A 443 -16.76 -10.46 16.69
C THR A 443 -16.00 -9.16 16.62
N TRP A 444 -15.06 -9.06 15.68
CA TRP A 444 -14.13 -7.94 15.54
C TRP A 444 -14.11 -7.44 14.11
N ASN A 445 -14.07 -6.13 13.93
CA ASN A 445 -13.81 -5.53 12.62
C ASN A 445 -12.30 -5.54 12.30
N LEU A 446 -11.94 -5.13 11.08
CA LEU A 446 -10.54 -5.10 10.63
C LEU A 446 -9.65 -4.14 11.44
N PHE A 447 -10.22 -3.16 12.12
CA PHE A 447 -9.50 -2.14 12.90
C PHE A 447 -9.27 -2.54 14.35
N GLY A 448 -9.52 -3.81 14.69
CA GLY A 448 -9.27 -4.33 16.03
C GLY A 448 -10.34 -3.94 17.04
N GLU A 449 -11.51 -3.48 16.61
CA GLU A 449 -12.64 -3.19 17.49
C GLU A 449 -13.61 -4.38 17.56
N ALA A 450 -13.93 -4.79 18.78
CA ALA A 450 -14.98 -5.77 19.03
C ALA A 450 -16.36 -5.14 18.79
N THR A 451 -17.08 -5.61 17.79
CA THR A 451 -18.38 -5.09 17.36
C THR A 451 -19.56 -5.77 18.04
N ALA A 452 -19.39 -7.00 18.53
CA ALA A 452 -20.41 -7.74 19.28
C ALA A 452 -19.78 -8.81 20.18
N GLY A 453 -20.56 -9.33 21.12
CA GLY A 453 -20.11 -10.36 22.08
C GLY A 453 -19.71 -9.79 23.44
N GLU A 454 -19.00 -10.58 24.23
CA GLU A 454 -18.54 -10.21 25.58
C GLU A 454 -17.66 -8.97 25.57
N LEU A 455 -16.80 -8.85 24.55
CA LEU A 455 -15.79 -7.81 24.44
C LEU A 455 -16.27 -6.59 23.65
N ALA A 456 -17.54 -6.50 23.26
CA ALA A 456 -18.07 -5.39 22.45
C ALA A 456 -17.66 -4.00 22.99
N GLY A 457 -17.15 -3.13 22.10
CA GLY A 457 -16.63 -1.80 22.41
C GLY A 457 -15.17 -1.76 22.85
N ASN A 458 -14.52 -2.91 23.09
CA ASN A 458 -13.07 -2.96 23.32
C ASN A 458 -12.30 -2.85 22.01
N ARG A 459 -11.06 -2.36 22.09
CA ARG A 459 -10.13 -2.25 20.97
C ARG A 459 -8.80 -2.91 21.30
N LEU A 460 -8.25 -3.67 20.35
CA LEU A 460 -6.89 -4.18 20.41
C LEU A 460 -5.89 -3.06 20.16
N LEU A 461 -4.69 -3.18 20.72
CA LEU A 461 -3.61 -2.25 20.45
C LEU A 461 -3.00 -2.53 19.07
N ALA A 462 -3.20 -1.62 18.12
CA ALA A 462 -2.54 -1.66 16.82
C ALA A 462 -1.02 -1.51 16.98
N ARG A 463 -0.25 -2.25 16.19
CA ARG A 463 1.22 -2.14 16.15
C ARG A 463 1.68 -1.62 14.80
N GLU A 464 2.86 -1.03 14.79
CA GLU A 464 3.51 -0.58 13.57
C GLU A 464 3.82 -1.77 12.66
N PHE A 465 3.45 -1.64 11.40
CA PHE A 465 3.76 -2.60 10.36
C PHE A 465 3.87 -1.88 9.01
N VAL A 466 4.47 -2.56 8.04
CA VAL A 466 4.54 -2.10 6.65
C VAL A 466 4.04 -3.22 5.75
N ASP A 467 2.92 -2.99 5.06
CA ASP A 467 2.54 -3.80 3.90
C ASP A 467 3.41 -3.36 2.72
N THR A 468 4.14 -4.28 2.08
CA THR A 468 5.20 -3.93 1.12
C THR A 468 5.62 -5.12 0.25
N PHE A 469 6.38 -4.86 -0.80
CA PHE A 469 7.17 -5.86 -1.50
C PHE A 469 8.44 -6.26 -0.74
N TRP A 470 8.83 -7.52 -0.89
CA TRP A 470 9.98 -8.13 -0.23
C TRP A 470 11.31 -7.43 -0.53
N PHE A 471 11.55 -6.96 -1.76
CA PHE A 471 12.81 -6.30 -2.09
C PHE A 471 13.07 -5.06 -1.22
N ALA A 472 12.00 -4.33 -0.88
CA ALA A 472 12.09 -3.17 -0.01
C ALA A 472 12.30 -3.64 1.44
N TRP A 473 11.45 -4.53 1.94
CA TRP A 473 11.58 -5.04 3.30
C TRP A 473 12.94 -5.69 3.58
N GLY A 474 13.41 -6.61 2.74
CA GLY A 474 14.70 -7.27 2.90
C GLY A 474 15.90 -6.33 2.77
N THR A 475 15.74 -5.17 2.11
CA THR A 475 16.79 -4.14 2.07
C THR A 475 16.93 -3.43 3.42
N PHE A 476 15.82 -3.02 4.03
CA PHE A 476 15.84 -2.28 5.29
C PHE A 476 15.90 -3.19 6.51
N GLU A 477 15.42 -4.43 6.41
CA GLU A 477 15.43 -5.46 7.46
C GLU A 477 16.10 -6.76 6.99
N PRO A 478 17.40 -6.74 6.63
CA PRO A 478 18.08 -7.90 6.06
C PRO A 478 18.13 -9.11 7.01
N THR A 479 18.08 -8.87 8.33
CA THR A 479 18.07 -9.92 9.36
C THR A 479 16.65 -10.40 9.71
N SER A 480 15.61 -9.86 9.07
CA SER A 480 14.22 -10.25 9.33
C SER A 480 14.03 -11.75 9.18
N SER A 481 13.32 -12.36 10.12
CA SER A 481 12.87 -13.74 9.96
C SER A 481 11.63 -13.80 9.07
N ILE A 482 11.50 -14.85 8.26
CA ILE A 482 10.28 -15.08 7.46
C ILE A 482 9.41 -16.05 8.25
N VAL A 483 8.17 -15.66 8.52
CA VAL A 483 7.22 -16.52 9.25
C VAL A 483 6.87 -17.71 8.35
N PRO A 484 7.13 -18.95 8.80
CA PRO A 484 6.84 -20.13 8.00
C PRO A 484 5.33 -20.32 7.83
N PRO A 485 4.88 -20.96 6.75
CA PRO A 485 3.49 -21.38 6.64
C PRO A 485 3.19 -22.38 7.76
N LEU A 486 2.09 -22.17 8.48
CA LEU A 486 1.61 -23.13 9.48
C LEU A 486 1.06 -24.36 8.75
N GLY A 487 1.56 -25.54 9.11
CA GLY A 487 1.20 -26.82 8.48
C GLY A 487 -0.20 -27.31 8.77
#